data_AF-A0A818VG65-F1
#
_entry.id   AF-A0A818VG65-F1
#
_cell.length_a   1.000
_cell.length_b   1.000
_cell.length_c   1.000
_cell.angle_alpha   90.00
_cell.angle_beta   90.00
_cell.angle_gamma   90.00
#
_symmetry.space_group_name_H-M   'P 1'
#
loop_
_entity.id
_entity.type
_entity.pdbx_description
1 polymer ?
#
loop_
_entity_poly.entity_id
_entity_poly.type
_entity_poly.pdbx_seq_one_letter_code
_entity_poly.pdbx_strand_id
1 'polypeptide(L)'
;MRKKNRIFPESHSIDLDTAQTSVTTQSRYSCEDFRRKKIIWIIIIIAIIIILAIIVTTIILTRKKNLEETSMLETTSITTEMSITTEITTESLETTTSDQVVFPINARWKQNGVTIAGGHKNGNGLNQLNEPYGIYVDDDERAVYIADTMNNRVVQWKFRATSG
;
A
#
# COMPACT_ATOMS: atom_id res chain seq x y z
N MET A 1 31.26 60.43 89.17
CA MET A 1 31.36 60.14 87.71
C MET A 1 30.02 59.63 87.21
N ARG A 2 29.58 60.15 86.04
CA ARG A 2 28.83 59.48 84.95
C ARG A 2 27.55 58.68 85.30
N LYS A 3 26.39 59.18 84.82
CA LYS A 3 25.65 58.72 83.59
C LYS A 3 24.50 57.77 83.99
N LYS A 4 23.25 58.19 83.81
CA LYS A 4 22.41 58.07 82.59
C LYS A 4 21.94 56.64 82.31
N ASN A 5 20.60 56.53 82.23
CA ASN A 5 19.78 55.91 81.19
C ASN A 5 19.92 54.42 80.84
N ARG A 6 18.72 53.81 80.79
CA ARG A 6 18.15 52.87 79.80
C ARG A 6 18.86 51.54 79.59
N ILE A 7 18.05 50.48 79.44
CA ILE A 7 17.83 49.71 78.18
C ILE A 7 16.77 48.64 78.48
N PHE A 8 15.69 48.60 77.67
CA PHE A 8 14.83 47.43 77.48
C PHE A 8 15.46 46.52 76.40
N PRO A 9 15.13 45.22 76.37
CA PRO A 9 14.71 44.67 75.08
C PRO A 9 13.48 43.74 75.18
N GLU A 10 12.43 44.15 74.48
CA GLU A 10 11.74 43.42 73.40
C GLU A 10 12.02 41.90 73.25
N SER A 11 10.97 41.08 73.36
CA SER A 11 10.84 39.84 72.58
C SER A 11 9.38 39.73 72.15
N HIS A 12 9.11 40.20 70.94
CA HIS A 12 9.06 39.45 69.68
C HIS A 12 7.69 38.80 69.45
N SER A 13 7.12 39.27 68.35
CA SER A 13 5.78 39.10 67.80
C SER A 13 5.45 37.68 67.37
N ILE A 14 4.16 37.35 67.55
CA ILE A 14 3.23 36.69 66.60
C ILE A 14 3.73 35.39 65.94
N ASP A 15 2.99 34.30 66.16
CA ASP A 15 2.48 33.53 65.02
C ASP A 15 1.18 32.79 65.38
N LEU A 16 0.07 33.38 64.89
CA LEU A 16 -1.15 32.65 64.59
C LEU A 16 -0.85 31.73 63.40
N ASP A 17 -0.40 30.50 63.62
CA ASP A 17 -0.63 29.48 62.61
C ASP A 17 -0.53 28.06 63.17
N THR A 18 -1.67 27.47 63.52
CA THR A 18 -1.85 26.03 63.27
C THR A 18 -3.31 25.73 63.02
N ALA A 19 -3.92 26.46 62.08
CA ALA A 19 -5.03 25.93 61.32
C ALA A 19 -4.44 25.01 60.24
N GLN A 20 -3.88 23.86 60.64
CA GLN A 20 -3.63 22.76 59.70
C GLN A 20 -4.97 22.10 59.36
N THR A 21 -5.80 22.85 58.63
CA THR A 21 -6.22 22.47 57.29
C THR A 21 -5.83 21.04 56.93
N SER A 22 -6.65 20.08 57.35
CA SER A 22 -6.83 18.84 56.61
C SER A 22 -7.51 19.19 55.28
N VAL A 23 -6.76 19.88 54.41
CA VAL A 23 -7.09 20.06 53.01
C VAL A 23 -6.91 18.68 52.42
N THR A 24 -8.02 17.97 52.33
CA THR A 24 -8.18 16.86 51.41
C THR A 24 -7.76 17.37 50.04
N THR A 25 -6.54 17.07 49.61
CA THR A 25 -6.10 17.22 48.22
C THR A 25 -6.79 16.14 47.41
N GLN A 26 -8.13 16.21 47.32
CA GLN A 26 -8.83 15.63 46.19
C GLN A 26 -8.35 16.44 44.99
N SER A 27 -7.54 15.81 44.15
CA SER A 27 -7.17 16.35 42.84
C SER A 27 -8.47 16.69 42.12
N ARG A 28 -8.85 17.97 42.15
CA ARG A 28 -9.97 18.48 41.36
C ARG A 28 -9.58 18.29 39.91
N TYR A 29 -10.05 17.22 39.29
CA TYR A 29 -10.17 17.17 37.84
C TYR A 29 -11.18 18.24 37.46
N SER A 30 -10.68 19.47 37.30
CA SER A 30 -11.46 20.62 36.86
C SER A 30 -12.08 20.28 35.50
N CYS A 31 -13.28 20.80 35.21
CA CYS A 31 -13.94 20.62 33.91
C CYS A 31 -13.03 21.06 32.73
N GLU A 32 -12.08 21.98 33.00
CA GLU A 32 -11.01 22.33 32.06
C GLU A 32 -10.07 21.18 31.73
N ASP A 33 -9.75 20.34 32.70
CA ASP A 33 -8.80 19.23 32.59
C ASP A 33 -9.36 18.11 31.70
N PHE A 34 -10.67 17.87 31.80
CA PHE A 34 -11.37 16.95 30.92
C PHE A 34 -11.47 17.47 29.48
N ARG A 35 -11.71 18.78 29.30
CA ARG A 35 -11.69 19.41 27.97
C ARG A 35 -10.30 19.41 27.33
N ARG A 36 -9.24 19.68 28.11
CA ARG A 36 -7.84 19.61 27.66
C ARG A 36 -7.45 18.20 27.24
N LYS A 37 -7.82 17.18 28.02
CA LYS A 37 -7.58 15.77 27.67
C LYS A 37 -8.28 15.38 26.37
N LYS A 38 -9.54 15.79 26.16
CA LYS A 38 -10.25 15.54 24.90
C LYS A 38 -9.59 16.21 23.70
N ILE A 39 -9.13 17.46 23.83
CA ILE A 39 -8.41 18.17 22.76
C ILE A 39 -7.10 17.46 22.42
N ILE A 40 -6.32 17.04 23.44
CA ILE A 40 -5.08 16.28 23.25
C ILE A 40 -5.36 14.95 22.51
N TRP A 41 -6.41 14.23 22.90
CA TRP A 41 -6.82 13.00 22.22
C TRP A 41 -7.24 13.22 20.76
N ILE A 42 -7.96 14.30 20.47
CA ILE A 42 -8.35 14.66 19.09
C ILE A 42 -7.11 14.97 18.24
N ILE A 43 -6.13 15.71 18.78
CA ILE A 43 -4.87 16.00 18.09
C ILE A 43 -4.08 14.72 17.80
N ILE A 44 -4.04 13.77 18.76
CA ILE A 44 -3.39 12.47 18.56
C ILE A 44 -4.08 11.67 17.44
N ILE A 45 -5.42 11.64 17.42
CA ILE A 45 -6.17 10.96 16.37
C ILE A 45 -5.92 11.59 14.99
N ILE A 46 -5.93 12.92 14.90
CA ILE A 46 -5.63 13.64 13.66
C ILE A 46 -4.19 13.36 13.20
N ALA A 47 -3.22 13.35 14.13
CA ALA A 47 -1.83 13.03 13.83
C ALA A 47 -1.68 11.60 13.28
N ILE A 48 -2.38 10.62 13.86
CA ILE A 48 -2.40 9.24 13.37
C ILE A 48 -2.97 9.17 11.95
N ILE A 49 -4.08 9.85 11.68
CA ILE A 49 -4.70 9.89 10.34
C ILE A 49 -3.74 10.49 9.31
N ILE A 50 -3.05 11.58 9.65
CA ILE A 50 -2.04 12.22 8.77
C ILE A 50 -0.87 11.26 8.51
N ILE A 51 -0.35 10.58 9.53
CA ILE A 51 0.73 9.60 9.38
C ILE A 51 0.31 8.44 8.47
N LEU A 52 -0.91 7.91 8.66
CA LEU A 52 -1.45 6.85 7.81
C LEU A 52 -1.61 7.32 6.36
N ALA A 53 -2.09 8.53 6.13
CA ALA A 53 -2.20 9.11 4.78
C ALA A 53 -0.82 9.21 4.11
N ILE A 54 0.21 9.65 4.84
CA ILE A 54 1.60 9.71 4.33
C ILE A 54 2.14 8.30 4.01
N ILE A 55 1.85 7.31 4.84
CA ILE A 55 2.24 5.92 4.57
C ILE A 55 1.55 5.39 3.30
N VAL A 56 0.25 5.65 3.15
CA VAL A 56 -0.50 5.23 1.95
C VAL A 56 0.05 5.92 0.69
N THR A 57 0.33 7.23 0.74
CA THR A 57 0.88 7.95 -0.42
C THR A 57 2.28 7.47 -0.78
N THR A 58 3.15 7.17 0.20
CA THR A 58 4.48 6.61 -0.07
C THR A 58 4.38 5.24 -0.73
N ILE A 59 3.50 4.34 -0.26
CA ILE A 59 3.27 3.04 -0.90
C ILE A 59 2.81 3.20 -2.36
N ILE A 60 1.88 4.12 -2.63
CA ILE A 60 1.38 4.39 -3.99
C ILE A 60 2.47 4.96 -4.88
N LEU A 61 3.27 5.92 -4.38
CA LEU A 61 4.37 6.53 -5.13
C LEU A 61 5.50 5.53 -5.42
N THR A 62 5.87 4.67 -4.46
CA THR A 62 6.85 3.60 -4.69
C THR A 62 6.35 2.61 -5.75
N ARG A 63 5.07 2.25 -5.73
CA ARG A 63 4.47 1.41 -6.78
C ARG A 63 4.48 2.11 -8.14
N LYS A 64 4.19 3.41 -8.20
CA LYS A 64 4.22 4.19 -9.44
C LYS A 64 5.64 4.31 -10.01
N LYS A 65 6.65 4.57 -9.18
CA LYS A 65 8.05 4.61 -9.62
C LYS A 65 8.50 3.24 -10.16
N ASN A 66 8.13 2.14 -9.49
CA ASN A 66 8.46 0.80 -9.96
C ASN A 66 7.79 0.45 -11.30
N LEU A 67 6.63 1.03 -11.61
CA LEU A 67 5.95 0.87 -12.90
C LEU A 67 6.67 1.65 -14.04
N GLU A 68 7.21 2.83 -13.74
CA GLU A 68 7.98 3.65 -14.70
C GLU A 68 9.44 3.16 -14.85
N GLU A 69 10.04 2.60 -13.81
CA GLU A 69 11.39 2.01 -13.86
C GLU A 69 11.40 0.68 -14.63
N THR A 70 10.26 -0.05 -14.67
CA THR A 70 10.08 -1.21 -15.56
C THR A 70 9.83 -0.86 -17.04
N SER A 71 9.48 0.39 -17.38
CA SER A 71 9.32 0.80 -18.78
C SER A 71 10.61 1.34 -19.40
N MET A 72 11.65 1.60 -18.60
CA MET A 72 12.94 2.11 -19.07
C MET A 72 14.03 1.04 -19.29
N LEU A 73 13.81 -0.21 -18.87
CA LEU A 73 14.79 -1.30 -19.08
C LEU A 73 14.57 -2.12 -20.37
N GLU A 74 13.63 -1.71 -21.23
CA GLU A 74 13.37 -2.40 -22.51
C GLU A 74 13.70 -1.54 -23.75
N THR A 75 14.12 -0.28 -23.60
CA THR A 75 14.34 0.63 -24.75
C THR A 75 15.80 0.81 -25.17
N THR A 76 16.79 0.31 -24.42
CA THR A 76 18.22 0.47 -24.79
C THR A 76 18.80 -0.71 -25.55
N SER A 77 18.13 -1.87 -25.55
CA SER A 77 18.64 -3.11 -26.17
C SER A 77 18.09 -3.37 -27.58
N ILE A 78 17.11 -2.59 -28.05
CA ILE A 78 16.37 -2.90 -29.29
C ILE A 78 16.97 -2.24 -30.55
N THR A 79 17.97 -1.35 -30.43
CA THR A 79 18.52 -0.64 -31.62
C THR A 79 19.67 -1.33 -32.34
N THR A 80 20.08 -2.55 -31.99
CA THR A 80 21.30 -3.14 -32.61
C THR A 80 21.08 -4.33 -33.54
N GLU A 81 19.94 -5.02 -33.54
CA GLU A 81 19.83 -6.28 -34.30
C GLU A 81 18.45 -6.48 -34.94
N MET A 82 18.08 -5.66 -35.94
CA MET A 82 17.32 -6.16 -37.10
C MET A 82 17.30 -5.17 -38.25
N SER A 83 18.20 -5.39 -39.20
CA SER A 83 17.95 -5.06 -40.60
C SER A 83 16.68 -5.76 -41.06
N ILE A 84 15.57 -5.03 -41.21
CA ILE A 84 14.57 -5.36 -42.22
C ILE A 84 14.76 -4.33 -43.32
N THR A 85 15.58 -4.71 -44.30
CA THR A 85 15.65 -4.03 -45.58
C THR A 85 14.33 -4.22 -46.32
N THR A 86 13.97 -3.15 -47.03
CA THR A 86 13.23 -3.12 -48.30
C THR A 86 11.71 -3.29 -48.29
N GLU A 87 11.07 -2.12 -48.48
CA GLU A 87 9.90 -1.85 -49.34
C GLU A 87 8.51 -2.28 -48.86
N ILE A 88 7.91 -1.44 -48.03
CA ILE A 88 6.45 -1.26 -48.06
C ILE A 88 6.17 -0.17 -49.08
N THR A 89 5.85 -0.58 -50.31
CA THR A 89 5.23 0.27 -51.32
C THR A 89 3.93 0.83 -50.75
N THR A 90 3.89 2.15 -50.59
CA THR A 90 2.69 2.92 -50.32
C THR A 90 1.85 2.97 -51.58
N GLU A 91 0.76 2.20 -51.61
CA GLU A 91 -0.32 2.32 -52.59
C GLU A 91 -1.52 1.62 -51.95
N SER A 92 -2.71 2.16 -51.78
CA SER A 92 -3.35 3.44 -52.05
C SER A 92 -4.59 3.44 -51.15
N LEU A 93 -5.13 4.61 -50.80
CA LEU A 93 -6.43 4.69 -50.12
C LEU A 93 -7.53 4.06 -50.98
N GLU A 94 -8.15 2.99 -50.51
CA GLU A 94 -9.53 2.66 -50.89
C GLU A 94 -10.39 2.45 -49.64
N THR A 95 -11.18 3.48 -49.33
CA THR A 95 -12.35 3.38 -48.48
C THR A 95 -13.40 2.56 -49.23
N THR A 96 -13.80 1.39 -48.72
CA THR A 96 -15.10 0.80 -49.05
C THR A 96 -15.68 0.06 -47.84
N THR A 97 -16.55 0.77 -47.13
CA THR A 97 -17.89 0.34 -46.71
C THR A 97 -18.11 -1.14 -46.32
N SER A 98 -18.45 -1.30 -45.02
CA SER A 98 -19.37 -2.28 -44.44
C SER A 98 -18.84 -3.68 -44.09
N ASP A 99 -18.67 -3.88 -42.78
CA ASP A 99 -18.81 -5.15 -42.05
C ASP A 99 -17.91 -6.33 -42.44
N GLN A 100 -16.61 -6.11 -42.62
CA GLN A 100 -15.64 -7.20 -42.42
C GLN A 100 -14.55 -6.72 -41.47
N VAL A 101 -14.51 -7.31 -40.26
CA VAL A 101 -13.42 -7.11 -39.32
C VAL A 101 -12.17 -7.74 -39.94
N VAL A 102 -11.33 -6.93 -40.57
CA VAL A 102 -10.01 -7.35 -41.06
C VAL A 102 -9.15 -7.63 -39.83
N PHE A 103 -9.07 -8.90 -39.44
CA PHE A 103 -8.11 -9.31 -38.42
C PHE A 103 -6.70 -9.18 -39.02
N PRO A 104 -5.77 -8.47 -38.35
CA PRO A 104 -4.40 -8.37 -38.83
C PRO A 104 -3.79 -9.79 -38.96
N ILE A 105 -3.43 -10.17 -40.19
CA ILE A 105 -2.85 -11.49 -40.53
C ILE A 105 -1.50 -11.77 -39.82
N ASN A 106 -0.95 -10.76 -39.17
CA ASN A 106 0.26 -10.80 -38.37
C ASN A 106 -0.02 -10.69 -36.86
N ALA A 107 -1.22 -11.05 -36.39
CA ALA A 107 -1.52 -11.27 -34.98
C ALA A 107 -0.75 -12.48 -34.43
N ARG A 108 0.57 -12.36 -34.37
CA ARG A 108 1.42 -13.21 -33.54
C ARG A 108 1.04 -12.93 -32.10
N TRP A 109 0.71 -13.97 -31.35
CA TRP A 109 0.68 -13.92 -29.90
C TRP A 109 1.90 -13.12 -29.42
N LYS A 110 1.67 -12.14 -28.55
CA LYS A 110 2.73 -11.32 -27.98
C LYS A 110 3.85 -12.25 -27.50
N GLN A 111 5.07 -12.08 -28.04
CA GLN A 111 6.19 -12.99 -27.77
C GLN A 111 6.62 -13.00 -26.29
N ASN A 112 6.11 -12.08 -25.47
CA ASN A 112 6.30 -12.00 -24.03
C ASN A 112 5.16 -12.69 -23.24
N GLY A 113 4.80 -13.91 -23.63
CA GLY A 113 3.86 -14.73 -22.86
C GLY A 113 4.37 -15.02 -21.44
N VAL A 114 3.49 -14.93 -20.46
CA VAL A 114 3.80 -15.25 -19.05
C VAL A 114 3.06 -16.53 -18.66
N THR A 115 3.73 -17.41 -17.90
CA THR A 115 3.07 -18.60 -17.35
C THR A 115 2.12 -18.18 -16.24
N ILE A 116 0.82 -18.45 -16.43
CA ILE A 116 -0.26 -18.13 -15.49
C ILE A 116 -0.90 -19.37 -14.87
N ALA A 117 -0.36 -20.56 -15.09
CA ALA A 117 -0.82 -21.82 -14.49
C ALA A 117 0.30 -22.87 -14.54
N GLY A 118 0.51 -23.59 -13.45
CA GLY A 118 1.55 -24.62 -13.33
C GLY A 118 2.98 -24.05 -13.24
N GLY A 119 3.88 -24.57 -14.08
CA GLY A 119 5.28 -24.12 -14.17
C GLY A 119 6.28 -24.82 -13.25
N HIS A 120 5.83 -25.67 -12.31
CA HIS A 120 6.68 -26.32 -11.30
C HIS A 120 6.89 -27.83 -11.56
N LYS A 121 7.00 -28.22 -12.83
CA LYS A 121 6.99 -29.61 -13.29
C LYS A 121 5.68 -30.34 -12.96
N ASN A 122 5.57 -31.59 -13.39
CA ASN A 122 4.42 -32.42 -13.08
C ASN A 122 4.38 -32.81 -11.61
N GLY A 123 3.19 -32.85 -11.02
CA GLY A 123 2.99 -33.24 -9.63
C GLY A 123 1.59 -32.93 -9.12
N ASN A 124 1.37 -33.17 -7.84
CA ASN A 124 0.06 -33.05 -7.17
C ASN A 124 -0.08 -31.77 -6.33
N GLY A 125 0.98 -30.95 -6.21
CA GLY A 125 0.91 -29.65 -5.54
C GLY A 125 -0.08 -28.69 -6.20
N LEU A 126 -0.53 -27.66 -5.47
CA LEU A 126 -1.48 -26.66 -5.99
C LEU A 126 -0.87 -25.73 -7.06
N ASN A 127 0.46 -25.68 -7.15
CA ASN A 127 1.24 -24.99 -8.17
C ASN A 127 1.75 -25.92 -9.28
N GLN A 128 1.30 -27.18 -9.29
CA GLN A 128 1.67 -28.21 -10.25
C GLN A 128 0.43 -28.75 -10.95
N LEU A 129 0.63 -29.31 -12.14
CA LEU A 129 -0.40 -29.98 -12.93
C LEU A 129 0.15 -31.34 -13.37
N ASN A 130 -0.71 -32.32 -13.57
CA ASN A 130 -0.38 -33.66 -14.01
C ASN A 130 -1.32 -34.08 -15.15
N GLU A 131 -0.79 -34.05 -16.37
CA GLU A 131 -1.53 -34.30 -17.61
C GLU A 131 -2.87 -33.53 -17.69
N PRO A 132 -2.84 -32.20 -17.78
CA PRO A 132 -4.06 -31.43 -17.98
C PRO A 132 -4.59 -31.59 -19.42
N TYR A 133 -5.89 -31.84 -19.58
CA TYR A 133 -6.52 -32.08 -20.90
C TYR A 133 -7.52 -30.99 -21.32
N GLY A 134 -7.97 -30.16 -20.38
CA GLY A 134 -8.99 -29.15 -20.63
C GLY A 134 -8.66 -27.82 -19.96
N ILE A 135 -8.97 -26.73 -20.64
CA ILE A 135 -8.85 -25.36 -20.16
C ILE A 135 -10.13 -24.59 -20.48
N TYR A 136 -10.61 -23.81 -19.51
CA TYR A 136 -11.69 -22.84 -19.69
C TYR A 136 -11.27 -21.51 -19.08
N VAL A 137 -11.51 -20.42 -19.79
CA VAL A 137 -11.21 -19.06 -19.32
C VAL A 137 -12.52 -18.37 -19.02
N ASP A 138 -12.65 -17.90 -17.79
CA ASP A 138 -13.75 -17.08 -17.33
C ASP A 138 -13.26 -15.62 -17.26
N ASP A 139 -13.70 -14.82 -18.22
CA ASP A 139 -13.32 -13.40 -18.31
C ASP A 139 -13.97 -12.56 -17.21
N ASP A 140 -15.16 -12.95 -16.71
CA ASP A 140 -15.89 -12.24 -15.67
C ASP A 140 -15.20 -12.42 -14.32
N GLU A 141 -14.81 -13.66 -13.99
CA GLU A 141 -14.07 -13.98 -12.76
C GLU A 141 -12.56 -13.73 -12.90
N ARG A 142 -12.07 -13.48 -14.12
CA ARG A 142 -10.65 -13.41 -14.47
C ARG A 142 -9.89 -14.64 -13.95
N ALA A 143 -10.44 -15.81 -14.24
CA ALA A 143 -9.94 -17.09 -13.78
C ALA A 143 -9.78 -18.08 -14.93
N VAL A 144 -8.87 -19.01 -14.75
CA VAL A 144 -8.66 -20.15 -15.65
C VAL A 144 -8.97 -21.42 -14.89
N TYR A 145 -9.88 -22.21 -15.43
CA TYR A 145 -10.22 -23.53 -14.91
C TYR A 145 -9.49 -24.59 -15.73
N ILE A 146 -8.81 -25.51 -15.04
CA ILE A 146 -7.98 -26.53 -15.67
C ILE A 146 -8.42 -27.90 -15.20
N ALA A 147 -8.72 -28.79 -16.15
CA ALA A 147 -8.96 -30.21 -15.87
C ALA A 147 -7.62 -30.93 -15.73
N ASP A 148 -7.18 -31.08 -14.48
CA ASP A 148 -5.91 -31.68 -14.08
C ASP A 148 -6.07 -33.21 -13.93
N THR A 149 -6.07 -33.89 -15.09
CA THR A 149 -6.69 -35.21 -15.28
C THR A 149 -6.02 -36.30 -14.47
N MET A 150 -4.69 -36.41 -14.47
CA MET A 150 -4.01 -37.45 -13.69
C MET A 150 -4.01 -37.17 -12.18
N ASN A 151 -4.38 -35.96 -11.76
CA ASN A 151 -4.66 -35.63 -10.36
C ASN A 151 -6.14 -35.77 -10.01
N ASN A 152 -7.01 -36.15 -10.95
CA ASN A 152 -8.46 -36.31 -10.76
C ASN A 152 -9.14 -35.08 -10.15
N ARG A 153 -8.73 -33.87 -10.57
CA ARG A 153 -9.26 -32.62 -10.03
C ARG A 153 -9.48 -31.56 -11.11
N VAL A 154 -10.31 -30.57 -10.79
CA VAL A 154 -10.38 -29.30 -11.53
C VAL A 154 -9.77 -28.23 -10.64
N VAL A 155 -8.84 -27.45 -11.19
CA VAL A 155 -8.11 -26.41 -10.47
C VAL A 155 -8.51 -25.04 -11.01
N GLN A 156 -8.71 -24.06 -10.14
CA GLN A 156 -9.02 -22.67 -10.52
C GLN A 156 -7.80 -21.78 -10.29
N TRP A 157 -7.24 -21.22 -11.36
CA TRP A 157 -6.19 -20.22 -11.28
C TRP A 157 -6.74 -18.83 -11.55
N LYS A 158 -6.79 -18.00 -10.51
CA LYS A 158 -7.12 -16.57 -10.66
C LYS A 158 -5.97 -15.82 -11.32
N PHE A 159 -6.28 -14.70 -11.97
CA PHE A 159 -5.27 -13.84 -12.55
C PHE A 159 -4.19 -13.45 -11.52
N ARG A 160 -2.92 -13.75 -11.84
CA ARG A 160 -1.73 -13.55 -10.99
C ARG A 160 -1.66 -14.42 -9.74
N ALA A 161 -2.47 -15.46 -9.62
CA ALA A 161 -2.28 -16.48 -8.59
C ALA A 161 -0.98 -17.25 -8.82
N THR A 162 -0.35 -17.74 -7.75
CA THR A 162 0.85 -18.58 -7.80
C THR A 162 0.54 -20.07 -7.61
N SER A 163 -0.71 -20.38 -7.27
CA SER A 163 -1.29 -21.72 -7.07
C SER A 163 -2.80 -21.63 -7.26
N GLY A 164 -3.44 -22.76 -7.57
CA GLY A 164 -4.90 -22.82 -7.74
C GLY A 164 -5.61 -23.72 -6.75
#